data_AF-A0A1F0PNV7-F1
#
_entry.id   AF-A0A1F0PNV7-F1
#
_cell.length_a   1.000
_cell.length_b   1.000
_cell.length_c   1.000
_cell.angle_alpha   90.00
_cell.angle_beta   90.00
_cell.angle_gamma   90.00
#
_symmetry.space_group_name_H-M   'P 1'
#
loop_
_entity.id
_entity.type
_entity.pdbx_description
1 polymer ?
#
loop_
_entity_poly.entity_id
_entity_poly.type
_entity_poly.pdbx_seq_one_letter_code
_entity_poly.pdbx_strand_id
1 'polypeptide(L)'
;MVKINRITVLSTAMVLALTFATPAQAQFGGILKKAKDAVKEKAKEKVEEAKEKVVNKAANAVDNTVGKDKNKPANETANKAADKTENKTANKAAGNTDESIDTYFFVNGSNLSKSGAYNKLINLYKQNFKPSKEAVANEPFASDESVPSGFSKSYKQMYAAYEHLDPKLFPLQPYYKYPTFYALGKDRLIYPLAYYLDMIKMFLTAPMGYEGYEKLGIVGYNATKNPELVSADGQKLAMQVDELFRYPMAARFFADPNCKNSVWALGMLLAYESTRVTAVKEYAVKGNTGVADAKAGLMFPYAAGVSPYDREVLMRDVACVAVDINLIAATVNDFYEMVETSKEPHLKVLYMLAGNEMYKHILTKHKDYERNKSKFNSQLMAYTRYNNTPEYAEIVNAAVVTPEPPTMVLKAGAMDRQLNAQVLSIAKQKVPGTLRVVVINEAWKVHYNGTVPTDRAVRAWVVYRNKKGKLEAHDYSFCQDYQGGGKYGAMRYKGVGMQTVYVKQ
;
A
#
# COMPACT_ATOMS: atom_id res chain seq x y z
N MET A 1 32.03 33.22 29.51
CA MET A 1 31.36 33.30 28.20
C MET A 1 31.59 31.98 27.46
N VAL A 2 30.59 31.11 27.41
CA VAL A 2 30.58 29.91 26.55
C VAL A 2 29.19 29.84 25.93
N LYS A 3 29.10 29.98 24.60
CA LYS A 3 27.84 29.98 23.85
C LYS A 3 27.45 28.55 23.50
N ILE A 4 26.30 28.15 24.02
CA ILE A 4 25.55 26.93 23.71
C ILE A 4 24.87 27.13 22.35
N ASN A 5 25.16 26.28 21.36
CA ASN A 5 24.33 26.16 20.15
C ASN A 5 23.54 24.84 20.22
N ARG A 6 22.26 24.99 20.57
CA ARG A 6 21.18 24.01 20.38
C ARG A 6 20.90 23.90 18.88
N ILE A 7 20.96 22.70 18.30
CA ILE A 7 20.34 22.42 17.00
C ILE A 7 18.96 21.82 17.30
N THR A 8 17.96 22.55 16.82
CA THR A 8 16.54 22.45 17.12
C THR A 8 15.94 21.18 16.55
N VAL A 9 15.24 20.44 17.41
CA VAL A 9 14.17 19.50 17.05
C VAL A 9 13.20 20.24 16.12
N LEU A 10 12.91 19.69 14.93
CA LEU A 10 11.80 20.15 14.08
C LEU A 10 10.48 19.75 14.73
N SER A 11 10.14 20.48 15.80
CA SER A 11 8.83 20.57 16.39
C SER A 11 8.08 21.69 15.69
N THR A 12 7.33 21.37 14.64
CA THR A 12 6.40 22.32 14.03
C THR A 12 5.13 22.35 14.88
N ALA A 13 5.02 23.38 15.71
CA ALA A 13 3.85 23.65 16.52
C ALA A 13 2.62 23.92 15.63
N MET A 14 1.62 23.04 15.67
CA MET A 14 0.25 23.38 15.30
C MET A 14 -0.56 23.54 16.59
N VAL A 15 -0.65 24.78 17.08
CA VAL A 15 -1.65 25.14 18.08
C VAL A 15 -3.02 24.95 17.43
N LEU A 16 -3.83 24.04 17.95
CA LEU A 16 -5.19 23.83 17.44
C LEU A 16 -6.17 23.72 18.60
N ALA A 17 -6.73 24.88 18.95
CA ALA A 17 -7.96 24.97 19.70
C ALA A 17 -9.12 24.58 18.76
N LEU A 18 -9.88 23.54 19.09
CA LEU A 18 -11.20 23.33 18.49
C LEU A 18 -12.19 22.75 19.51
N THR A 19 -13.21 23.57 19.71
CA THR A 19 -14.42 23.41 20.52
C THR A 19 -15.43 22.46 19.87
N PHE A 20 -16.39 22.04 20.70
CA PHE A 20 -17.37 20.97 20.55
C PHE A 20 -18.32 21.05 19.34
N ALA A 21 -18.80 19.87 18.92
CA ALA A 21 -19.95 19.58 18.05
C ALA A 21 -19.91 20.14 16.61
N THR A 22 -19.31 19.41 15.67
CA THR A 22 -19.46 19.67 14.21
C THR A 22 -19.78 18.38 13.45
N PRO A 23 -20.49 18.47 12.30
CA PRO A 23 -20.85 17.32 11.48
C PRO A 23 -19.62 16.58 10.93
N ALA A 24 -19.73 15.26 10.73
CA ALA A 24 -18.63 14.36 10.32
C ALA A 24 -17.81 14.86 9.12
N GLN A 25 -18.43 15.58 8.17
CA GLN A 25 -17.74 16.25 7.04
C GLN A 25 -16.66 17.24 7.47
N ALA A 26 -16.86 18.03 8.53
CA ALA A 26 -15.89 19.04 8.98
C ALA A 26 -14.68 18.40 9.66
N GLN A 27 -14.92 17.32 10.42
CA GLN A 27 -13.88 16.61 11.14
C GLN A 27 -12.96 15.83 10.18
N PHE A 28 -13.52 15.08 9.23
CA PHE A 28 -12.74 14.36 8.22
C PHE A 28 -12.22 15.27 7.11
N GLY A 29 -12.96 16.31 6.70
CA GLY A 29 -12.44 17.32 5.79
C GLY A 29 -11.22 18.05 6.35
N GLY A 30 -11.24 18.37 7.65
CA GLY A 30 -10.10 18.94 8.36
C GLY A 30 -8.91 17.97 8.47
N ILE A 31 -9.15 16.72 8.85
CA ILE A 31 -8.11 15.68 8.95
C ILE A 31 -7.54 15.35 7.56
N LEU A 32 -8.38 15.20 6.53
CA LEU A 32 -7.96 14.94 5.16
C LEU A 32 -7.17 16.13 4.59
N LYS A 33 -7.62 17.36 4.84
CA LYS A 33 -6.89 18.57 4.43
C LYS A 33 -5.51 18.61 5.07
N LYS A 34 -5.43 18.41 6.39
CA LYS A 34 -4.15 18.35 7.12
C LYS A 34 -3.25 17.20 6.64
N ALA A 35 -3.81 16.02 6.35
CA ALA A 35 -3.05 14.89 5.83
C ALA A 35 -2.51 15.20 4.42
N LYS A 36 -3.33 15.80 3.56
CA LYS A 36 -2.91 16.30 2.23
C LYS A 36 -1.84 17.38 2.34
N ASP A 37 -1.95 18.29 3.30
CA ASP A 37 -0.96 19.35 3.49
C ASP A 37 0.37 18.78 4.02
N ALA A 38 0.33 17.79 4.93
CA ALA A 38 1.53 17.05 5.35
C ALA A 38 2.19 16.26 4.19
N VAL A 39 1.39 15.69 3.28
CA VAL A 39 1.92 15.06 2.05
C VAL A 39 2.60 16.11 1.16
N LYS A 40 1.99 17.29 0.99
CA LYS A 40 2.57 18.39 0.21
C LYS A 40 3.89 18.88 0.79
N GLU A 41 4.00 19.02 2.11
CA GLU A 41 5.25 19.43 2.76
C GLU A 41 6.35 18.39 2.55
N LYS A 42 6.06 17.10 2.71
CA LYS A 42 7.02 16.02 2.39
C LYS A 42 7.46 16.01 0.93
N ALA A 43 6.55 16.30 0.00
CA ALA A 43 6.90 16.43 -1.42
C ALA A 43 7.85 17.61 -1.67
N LYS A 44 7.67 18.74 -0.97
CA LYS A 44 8.60 19.87 -1.05
C LYS A 44 9.97 19.53 -0.47
N GLU A 45 10.03 18.87 0.68
CA GLU A 45 11.29 18.39 1.28
C GLU A 45 12.04 17.43 0.35
N LYS A 46 11.34 16.48 -0.30
CA LYS A 46 11.96 15.58 -1.29
C LYS A 46 12.54 16.33 -2.50
N VAL A 47 11.90 17.43 -2.93
CA VAL A 47 12.38 18.26 -4.04
C VAL A 47 13.59 19.10 -3.61
N GLU A 48 13.63 19.60 -2.38
CA GLU A 48 14.79 20.32 -1.84
C GLU A 48 15.97 19.39 -1.56
N GLU A 49 15.75 18.22 -0.95
CA GLU A 49 16.80 17.18 -0.78
C GLU A 49 17.34 16.71 -2.15
N ALA A 50 16.49 16.60 -3.18
CA ALA A 50 16.93 16.25 -4.54
C ALA A 50 17.77 17.37 -5.18
N LYS A 51 17.40 18.65 -4.96
CA LYS A 51 18.21 19.80 -5.42
C LYS A 51 19.55 19.86 -4.70
N GLU A 52 19.61 19.66 -3.39
CA GLU A 52 20.87 19.58 -2.63
C GLU A 52 21.73 18.39 -3.05
N LYS A 53 21.14 17.22 -3.32
CA LYS A 53 21.88 16.06 -3.84
C LYS A 53 22.44 16.30 -5.25
N VAL A 54 21.76 17.07 -6.10
CA VAL A 54 22.27 17.45 -7.43
C VAL A 54 23.43 18.45 -7.32
N VAL A 55 23.36 19.41 -6.38
CA VAL A 55 24.44 20.38 -6.13
C VAL A 55 25.67 19.71 -5.49
N ASN A 56 25.47 18.79 -4.54
CA ASN A 56 26.57 18.06 -3.89
C ASN A 56 27.19 16.96 -4.76
N LYS A 57 26.47 16.46 -5.77
CA LYS A 57 27.02 15.50 -6.76
C LYS A 57 27.82 16.20 -7.87
N ALA A 58 27.60 17.50 -8.09
CA ALA A 58 28.46 18.33 -8.94
C ALA A 58 29.75 18.77 -8.20
N ALA A 59 29.69 18.98 -6.89
CA ALA A 59 30.86 19.36 -6.08
C ALA A 59 31.83 18.18 -5.79
N ASN A 60 31.31 16.95 -5.64
CA ASN A 60 32.14 15.78 -5.31
C ASN A 60 32.75 15.04 -6.50
N ALA A 61 32.59 15.54 -7.73
CA ALA A 61 33.17 14.95 -8.94
C ALA A 61 34.59 15.51 -9.27
N VAL A 62 35.13 16.41 -8.45
CA VAL A 62 36.45 17.03 -8.69
C VAL A 62 37.57 16.49 -7.78
N ASP A 63 37.28 15.69 -6.75
CA ASP A 63 38.25 15.51 -5.65
C ASP A 63 38.64 14.06 -5.29
N ASN A 64 38.49 13.08 -6.17
CA ASN A 64 38.99 11.73 -5.89
C ASN A 64 39.59 11.01 -7.11
N THR A 65 40.76 11.48 -7.53
CA THR A 65 41.81 10.62 -8.08
C THR A 65 43.01 10.69 -7.15
N VAL A 66 43.23 9.64 -6.34
CA VAL A 66 44.53 9.08 -5.89
C VAL A 66 44.27 8.16 -4.68
N GLY A 67 44.73 6.90 -4.77
CA GLY A 67 45.15 6.12 -3.59
C GLY A 67 44.36 4.85 -3.20
N LYS A 68 44.64 3.75 -3.92
CA LYS A 68 44.61 2.34 -3.46
C LYS A 68 45.34 2.15 -2.10
N ASP A 69 45.18 1.12 -1.25
CA ASP A 69 44.97 -0.33 -1.44
C ASP A 69 44.80 -1.03 -0.06
N LYS A 70 44.15 -2.21 -0.04
CA LYS A 70 44.43 -3.47 0.73
C LYS A 70 44.39 -3.54 2.27
N ASN A 71 43.48 -4.36 2.83
CA ASN A 71 43.79 -5.74 3.32
C ASN A 71 42.59 -6.45 4.04
N LYS A 72 42.48 -7.77 3.79
CA LYS A 72 41.71 -8.85 4.46
C LYS A 72 42.76 -9.98 4.66
N PRO A 73 42.79 -10.87 5.71
CA PRO A 73 41.70 -11.84 6.02
C PRO A 73 41.58 -12.51 7.43
N ALA A 74 40.52 -13.34 7.51
CA ALA A 74 40.34 -14.60 8.29
C ALA A 74 39.90 -14.50 9.76
N ASN A 75 39.15 -15.42 10.39
CA ASN A 75 38.89 -16.85 10.16
C ASN A 75 37.57 -17.29 10.86
N GLU A 76 37.03 -18.42 10.40
CA GLU A 76 35.97 -19.28 10.96
C GLU A 76 36.35 -19.88 12.34
N THR A 77 35.37 -20.30 13.15
CA THR A 77 35.29 -21.64 13.80
C THR A 77 33.92 -21.82 14.50
N ALA A 78 33.45 -23.06 14.50
CA ALA A 78 32.12 -23.63 14.77
C ALA A 78 31.59 -23.58 16.22
N ASN A 79 30.27 -23.76 16.39
CA ASN A 79 29.75 -25.01 16.98
C ASN A 79 28.23 -25.20 16.86
N LYS A 80 27.87 -26.46 16.55
CA LYS A 80 26.53 -27.08 16.47
C LYS A 80 26.32 -27.94 17.73
N ALA A 81 25.17 -27.78 18.40
CA ALA A 81 24.46 -28.78 19.22
C ALA A 81 23.05 -28.18 19.50
N ALA A 82 21.93 -28.74 19.02
CA ALA A 82 21.14 -29.87 19.57
C ALA A 82 20.74 -29.63 21.05
N ASP A 83 19.50 -29.76 21.54
CA ASP A 83 18.24 -30.34 21.05
C ASP A 83 17.09 -29.82 21.97
N LYS A 84 15.84 -30.07 21.56
CA LYS A 84 14.54 -30.00 22.28
C LYS A 84 14.53 -29.79 23.80
N THR A 85 13.66 -28.91 24.30
CA THR A 85 12.72 -29.24 25.40
C THR A 85 11.49 -28.32 25.39
N GLU A 86 10.34 -28.92 25.68
CA GLU A 86 8.99 -28.41 25.68
C GLU A 86 8.70 -27.38 26.80
N ASN A 87 7.86 -26.41 26.44
CA ASN A 87 6.60 -26.08 27.10
C ASN A 87 6.45 -26.48 28.60
N LYS A 88 6.69 -25.55 29.53
CA LYS A 88 5.86 -25.36 30.75
C LYS A 88 6.30 -24.18 31.64
N THR A 89 5.30 -23.39 32.03
CA THR A 89 5.16 -22.59 33.28
C THR A 89 5.79 -21.19 33.35
N ALA A 90 4.92 -20.18 33.35
CA ALA A 90 4.85 -19.19 34.43
C ALA A 90 3.46 -18.53 34.44
N ASN A 91 2.51 -19.21 35.10
CA ASN A 91 1.24 -18.64 35.55
C ASN A 91 1.36 -18.47 37.07
N LYS A 92 1.27 -17.22 37.56
CA LYS A 92 0.87 -16.76 38.91
C LYS A 92 1.38 -15.32 39.07
N ALA A 93 0.66 -14.34 39.62
CA ALA A 93 -0.74 -14.17 39.97
C ALA A 93 -0.89 -12.68 40.29
N ALA A 94 -1.94 -12.03 39.81
CA ALA A 94 -2.55 -10.88 40.47
C ALA A 94 -4.02 -10.88 40.06
N GLY A 95 -4.89 -11.22 41.02
CA GLY A 95 -6.28 -11.57 40.76
C GLY A 95 -7.13 -10.42 40.26
N ASN A 96 -8.09 -10.76 39.40
CA ASN A 96 -9.48 -10.44 39.63
C ASN A 96 -10.37 -11.37 38.79
N THR A 97 -11.24 -12.09 39.50
CA THR A 97 -12.50 -12.72 39.08
C THR A 97 -12.58 -13.26 37.65
N ASP A 98 -12.54 -14.60 37.57
CA ASP A 98 -13.08 -15.41 36.47
C ASP A 98 -14.54 -15.01 36.21
N GLU A 99 -14.76 -14.13 35.24
CA GLU A 99 -15.93 -14.25 34.37
C GLU A 99 -15.52 -15.18 33.24
N SER A 100 -16.20 -16.32 33.12
CA SER A 100 -16.06 -17.22 31.98
C SER A 100 -16.20 -16.39 30.70
N ILE A 101 -15.10 -16.24 29.98
CA ILE A 101 -15.09 -15.63 28.64
C ILE A 101 -15.77 -16.64 27.74
N ASP A 102 -17.10 -16.61 27.75
CA ASP A 102 -17.95 -17.41 26.90
C ASP A 102 -17.47 -17.20 25.46
N THR A 103 -17.16 -18.32 24.84
CA THR A 103 -16.75 -18.45 23.45
C THR A 103 -17.73 -17.71 22.55
N TYR A 104 -17.37 -16.51 22.10
CA TYR A 104 -18.06 -15.89 20.98
C TYR A 104 -17.91 -16.81 19.78
N PHE A 105 -19.04 -17.32 19.27
CA PHE A 105 -19.10 -17.94 17.96
C PHE A 105 -18.72 -16.85 16.93
N PHE A 106 -17.46 -16.81 16.52
CA PHE A 106 -17.02 -15.97 15.41
C PHE A 106 -17.74 -16.46 14.16
N VAL A 107 -18.75 -15.70 13.73
CA VAL A 107 -19.71 -16.08 12.68
C VAL A 107 -19.01 -16.41 11.35
N ASN A 108 -17.76 -15.99 11.14
CA ASN A 108 -16.90 -16.44 10.04
C ASN A 108 -15.40 -16.42 10.41
N GLY A 109 -15.05 -16.64 11.68
CA GLY A 109 -13.69 -16.40 12.19
C GLY A 109 -12.62 -16.99 11.28
N SER A 110 -11.66 -16.16 10.90
CA SER A 110 -10.41 -16.66 10.33
C SER A 110 -9.88 -17.83 11.17
N ASN A 111 -9.14 -18.76 10.55
CA ASN A 111 -8.53 -19.87 11.31
C ASN A 111 -7.69 -19.32 12.49
N LEU A 112 -7.19 -18.09 12.38
CA LEU A 112 -6.47 -17.39 13.44
C LEU A 112 -7.35 -17.09 14.65
N SER A 113 -8.53 -16.49 14.50
CA SER A 113 -9.42 -16.22 15.64
C SER A 113 -9.99 -17.49 16.26
N LYS A 114 -10.32 -18.49 15.43
CA LYS A 114 -10.81 -19.81 15.89
C LYS A 114 -9.78 -20.59 16.69
N SER A 115 -8.49 -20.43 16.40
CA SER A 115 -7.42 -21.11 17.13
C SER A 115 -7.33 -20.71 18.61
N GLY A 116 -7.98 -19.60 19.00
CA GLY A 116 -7.86 -19.01 20.33
C GLY A 116 -6.50 -18.36 20.62
N ALA A 117 -5.53 -18.47 19.69
CA ALA A 117 -4.15 -18.02 19.87
C ALA A 117 -4.03 -16.51 20.16
N TYR A 118 -5.03 -15.72 19.77
CA TYR A 118 -5.05 -14.26 19.91
C TYR A 118 -6.23 -13.74 20.75
N ASN A 119 -6.83 -14.57 21.61
CA ASN A 119 -8.01 -14.20 22.42
C ASN A 119 -7.80 -12.95 23.29
N LYS A 120 -6.58 -12.74 23.79
CA LYS A 120 -6.22 -11.54 24.56
C LYS A 120 -6.26 -10.27 23.69
N LEU A 121 -5.70 -10.34 22.48
CA LEU A 121 -5.65 -9.20 21.56
C LEU A 121 -7.05 -8.78 21.09
N ILE A 122 -7.89 -9.75 20.71
CA ILE A 122 -9.24 -9.45 20.19
C ILE A 122 -10.21 -8.95 21.26
N ASN A 123 -9.92 -9.19 22.54
CA ASN A 123 -10.69 -8.65 23.67
C ASN A 123 -9.97 -7.49 24.39
N LEU A 124 -8.85 -7.01 23.86
CA LEU A 124 -8.00 -6.00 24.49
C LEU A 124 -8.80 -4.75 24.87
N TYR A 125 -9.69 -4.33 23.98
CA TYR A 125 -10.53 -3.14 24.16
C TYR A 125 -11.49 -3.21 25.37
N LYS A 126 -11.81 -4.40 25.88
CA LYS A 126 -12.71 -4.55 27.05
C LYS A 126 -11.98 -4.30 28.37
N GLN A 127 -10.65 -4.35 28.34
CA GLN A 127 -9.82 -4.29 29.54
C GLN A 127 -9.59 -2.84 29.97
N ASN A 128 -9.61 -2.61 31.27
CA ASN A 128 -9.36 -1.30 31.87
C ASN A 128 -7.92 -1.21 32.40
N PHE A 129 -6.96 -1.25 31.48
CA PHE A 129 -5.54 -1.18 31.83
C PHE A 129 -5.14 0.20 32.35
N LYS A 130 -4.09 0.21 33.17
CA LYS A 130 -3.40 1.43 33.59
C LYS A 130 -2.01 1.45 32.97
N PRO A 131 -1.52 2.61 32.51
CA PRO A 131 -0.16 2.71 32.01
C PRO A 131 0.86 2.33 33.09
N SER A 132 1.93 1.65 32.69
CA SER A 132 3.07 1.39 33.56
C SER A 132 3.80 2.67 33.97
N LYS A 133 4.62 2.58 35.03
CA LYS A 133 5.46 3.70 35.47
C LYS A 133 6.46 4.09 34.38
N GLU A 134 6.97 3.10 33.67
CA GLU A 134 7.91 3.23 32.57
C GLU A 134 7.25 3.94 31.37
N ALA A 135 6.02 3.56 31.02
CA ALA A 135 5.26 4.23 29.97
C ALA A 135 5.02 5.71 30.30
N VAL A 136 4.61 6.01 31.55
CA VAL A 136 4.40 7.40 32.01
C VAL A 136 5.70 8.20 31.98
N ALA A 137 6.84 7.59 32.30
CA ALA A 137 8.13 8.27 32.30
C ALA A 137 8.66 8.58 30.88
N ASN A 138 8.30 7.78 29.88
CA ASN A 138 8.85 7.88 28.52
C ASN A 138 7.88 8.48 27.48
N GLU A 139 6.58 8.46 27.76
CA GLU A 139 5.54 8.96 26.86
C GLU A 139 4.58 9.90 27.62
N PRO A 140 4.72 11.23 27.45
CA PRO A 140 3.90 12.21 28.18
C PRO A 140 2.39 12.01 28.01
N PHE A 141 1.94 11.52 26.85
CA PHE A 141 0.53 11.28 26.60
C PHE A 141 0.01 9.99 27.25
N ALA A 142 0.88 9.15 27.82
CA ALA A 142 0.45 7.96 28.57
C ALA A 142 -0.37 8.34 29.82
N SER A 143 -0.26 9.58 30.33
CA SER A 143 -1.10 10.07 31.43
C SER A 143 -2.22 11.02 30.98
N ASP A 144 -2.36 11.28 29.68
CA ASP A 144 -3.32 12.27 29.15
C ASP A 144 -4.74 11.66 29.06
N GLU A 145 -5.67 12.21 29.85
CA GLU A 145 -7.08 11.80 29.90
C GLU A 145 -7.94 12.40 28.79
N SER A 146 -7.39 13.27 27.94
CA SER A 146 -8.13 13.82 26.81
C SER A 146 -8.45 12.74 25.78
N VAL A 147 -9.68 12.80 25.26
CA VAL A 147 -10.17 11.92 24.19
C VAL A 147 -9.90 12.62 22.85
N PRO A 148 -9.02 12.08 21.99
CA PRO A 148 -8.82 12.64 20.67
C PRO A 148 -10.10 12.60 19.83
N SER A 149 -10.26 13.59 18.96
CA SER A 149 -11.45 13.73 18.12
C SER A 149 -11.69 12.48 17.27
N GLY A 150 -12.89 11.89 17.37
CA GLY A 150 -13.30 10.68 16.64
C GLY A 150 -12.91 9.35 17.30
N PHE A 151 -12.30 9.42 18.49
CA PHE A 151 -12.04 8.28 19.37
C PHE A 151 -13.07 8.22 20.50
N SER A 152 -13.22 7.04 21.11
CA SER A 152 -14.03 6.83 22.31
C SER A 152 -13.20 6.73 23.59
N LYS A 153 -11.89 6.47 23.44
CA LYS A 153 -10.94 6.33 24.55
C LYS A 153 -9.93 7.47 24.63
N SER A 154 -9.48 7.77 25.85
CA SER A 154 -8.41 8.76 26.08
C SER A 154 -7.05 8.24 25.60
N TYR A 155 -6.08 9.14 25.44
CA TYR A 155 -4.68 8.75 25.15
C TYR A 155 -4.16 7.76 26.19
N LYS A 156 -4.38 8.04 27.48
CA LYS A 156 -4.04 7.15 28.59
C LYS A 156 -4.61 5.75 28.40
N GLN A 157 -5.91 5.64 28.11
CA GLN A 157 -6.56 4.34 27.94
C GLN A 157 -6.03 3.58 26.72
N MET A 158 -5.81 4.27 25.59
CA MET A 158 -5.24 3.64 24.40
C MET A 158 -3.80 3.17 24.64
N TYR A 159 -2.98 3.99 25.29
CA TYR A 159 -1.55 3.70 25.48
C TYR A 159 -1.32 2.63 26.54
N ALA A 160 -2.16 2.59 27.58
CA ALA A 160 -2.21 1.46 28.50
C ALA A 160 -2.52 0.13 27.78
N ALA A 161 -3.43 0.15 26.80
CA ALA A 161 -3.73 -1.03 26.00
C ALA A 161 -2.54 -1.45 25.10
N TYR A 162 -1.74 -0.50 24.61
CA TYR A 162 -0.60 -0.81 23.74
C TYR A 162 0.48 -1.67 24.41
N GLU A 163 0.64 -1.59 25.73
CA GLU A 163 1.55 -2.44 26.52
C GLU A 163 1.14 -3.93 26.51
N HIS A 164 -0.09 -4.21 26.08
CA HIS A 164 -0.68 -5.54 26.10
C HIS A 164 -1.01 -6.09 24.71
N LEU A 165 -0.60 -5.39 23.65
CA LEU A 165 -0.65 -5.92 22.29
C LEU A 165 0.20 -7.18 22.19
N ASP A 166 -0.27 -8.18 21.43
CA ASP A 166 0.43 -9.45 21.27
C ASP A 166 1.79 -9.24 20.57
N PRO A 167 2.93 -9.53 21.21
CA PRO A 167 4.25 -9.29 20.64
C PRO A 167 4.54 -10.06 19.35
N LYS A 168 3.83 -11.16 19.06
CA LYS A 168 3.96 -11.85 17.77
C LYS A 168 3.49 -10.97 16.63
N LEU A 169 2.35 -10.30 16.83
CA LEU A 169 1.77 -9.40 15.83
C LEU A 169 2.31 -7.98 15.97
N PHE A 170 2.74 -7.56 17.15
CA PHE A 170 3.28 -6.23 17.44
C PHE A 170 4.68 -6.37 18.04
N PRO A 171 5.71 -6.72 17.25
CA PRO A 171 7.04 -7.04 17.79
C PRO A 171 7.82 -5.82 18.27
N LEU A 172 7.41 -4.61 17.91
CA LEU A 172 8.01 -3.38 18.41
C LEU A 172 7.44 -3.07 19.81
N GLN A 173 7.96 -3.73 20.84
CA GLN A 173 7.56 -3.55 22.23
C GLN A 173 8.79 -3.31 23.13
N PRO A 174 8.66 -2.54 24.23
CA PRO A 174 7.46 -1.78 24.63
C PRO A 174 7.17 -0.59 23.70
N TYR A 175 5.90 -0.24 23.53
CA TYR A 175 5.43 0.69 22.50
C TYR A 175 6.10 2.08 22.54
N TYR A 176 6.37 2.61 23.73
CA TYR A 176 6.94 3.95 23.92
C TYR A 176 8.39 4.08 23.44
N LYS A 177 9.07 2.96 23.15
CA LYS A 177 10.37 2.98 22.47
C LYS A 177 10.26 3.22 20.97
N TYR A 178 9.08 3.07 20.36
CA TYR A 178 8.89 3.10 18.91
C TYR A 178 7.87 4.16 18.48
N PRO A 179 8.09 5.45 18.82
CA PRO A 179 7.07 6.50 18.69
C PRO A 179 6.61 6.76 17.25
N THR A 180 7.42 6.43 16.24
CA THR A 180 7.04 6.56 14.82
C THR A 180 6.03 5.51 14.41
N PHE A 181 6.23 4.24 14.77
CA PHE A 181 5.38 3.12 14.38
C PHE A 181 4.10 2.99 15.20
N TYR A 182 4.07 3.53 16.42
CA TYR A 182 2.82 3.72 17.16
C TYR A 182 2.17 5.09 16.89
N ALA A 183 2.89 5.97 16.20
CA ALA A 183 2.49 7.35 15.94
C ALA A 183 1.97 8.03 17.21
N LEU A 184 2.86 8.08 18.22
CA LEU A 184 2.58 8.57 19.56
C LEU A 184 2.53 10.11 19.60
N GLY A 185 1.62 10.62 20.41
CA GLY A 185 1.33 12.04 20.56
C GLY A 185 0.31 12.61 19.58
N LYS A 186 -0.29 13.74 19.98
CA LYS A 186 -1.37 14.44 19.26
C LYS A 186 -1.02 14.73 17.79
N ASP A 187 0.18 15.23 17.53
CA ASP A 187 0.59 15.68 16.20
C ASP A 187 0.90 14.51 15.25
N ARG A 188 1.25 13.34 15.78
CA ARG A 188 1.58 12.16 14.96
C ARG A 188 0.36 11.34 14.59
N LEU A 189 -0.81 11.57 15.21
CA LEU A 189 -2.02 10.79 14.92
C LEU A 189 -2.42 10.83 13.44
N ILE A 190 -2.11 11.94 12.75
CA ILE A 190 -2.47 12.16 11.35
C ILE A 190 -1.46 11.56 10.34
N TYR A 191 -0.23 11.30 10.77
CA TYR A 191 0.84 10.84 9.89
C TYR A 191 0.56 9.48 9.23
N PRO A 192 -0.04 8.48 9.92
CA PRO A 192 -0.46 7.23 9.28
C PRO A 192 -1.35 7.46 8.06
N LEU A 193 -2.37 8.33 8.19
CA LEU A 193 -3.28 8.63 7.09
C LEU A 193 -2.56 9.36 5.94
N ALA A 194 -1.65 10.28 6.26
CA ALA A 194 -0.85 10.98 5.26
C ALA A 194 0.03 10.00 4.45
N TYR A 195 0.75 9.09 5.13
CA TYR A 195 1.55 8.05 4.47
C TYR A 195 0.69 7.12 3.62
N TYR A 196 -0.46 6.71 4.15
CA TYR A 196 -1.42 5.88 3.42
C TYR A 196 -1.86 6.56 2.10
N LEU A 197 -2.27 7.83 2.16
CA LEU A 197 -2.81 8.55 1.01
C LEU A 197 -1.76 8.78 -0.08
N ASP A 198 -0.52 9.09 0.33
CA ASP A 198 0.61 9.21 -0.60
C ASP A 198 0.87 7.89 -1.33
N MET A 199 0.91 6.79 -0.57
CA MET A 199 1.25 5.47 -1.10
C MET A 199 0.14 4.88 -1.96
N ILE A 200 -1.12 4.92 -1.51
CA ILE A 200 -2.21 4.29 -2.24
C ILE A 200 -2.50 4.97 -3.58
N LYS A 201 -2.24 6.29 -3.68
CA LYS A 201 -2.36 7.02 -4.93
C LYS A 201 -1.50 6.39 -6.03
N MET A 202 -0.30 5.92 -5.71
CA MET A 202 0.59 5.26 -6.67
C MET A 202 -0.09 4.03 -7.29
N PHE A 203 -0.77 3.23 -6.49
CA PHE A 203 -1.44 2.01 -6.95
C PHE A 203 -2.76 2.29 -7.67
N LEU A 204 -3.55 3.25 -7.19
CA LEU A 204 -4.85 3.53 -7.81
C LEU A 204 -4.73 4.22 -9.17
N THR A 205 -3.64 4.95 -9.38
CA THR A 205 -3.34 5.61 -10.67
C THR A 205 -2.62 4.68 -11.65
N ALA A 206 -2.22 3.47 -11.22
CA ALA A 206 -1.50 2.52 -12.05
C ALA A 206 -2.40 1.80 -13.08
N PRO A 207 -2.06 1.72 -14.38
CA PRO A 207 -2.72 0.77 -15.27
C PRO A 207 -2.45 -0.67 -14.80
N MET A 208 -3.48 -1.52 -14.88
CA MET A 208 -3.35 -2.95 -14.55
C MET A 208 -2.31 -3.61 -15.44
N GLY A 209 -1.43 -4.43 -14.85
CA GLY A 209 -0.40 -5.17 -15.59
C GLY A 209 0.84 -4.35 -15.99
N TYR A 210 0.98 -3.12 -15.50
CA TYR A 210 2.20 -2.33 -15.73
C TYR A 210 3.29 -2.68 -14.71
N GLU A 211 4.40 -3.25 -15.20
CA GLU A 211 5.53 -3.73 -14.37
C GLU A 211 6.52 -2.62 -13.95
N GLY A 212 6.32 -1.37 -14.39
CA GLY A 212 7.27 -0.28 -14.18
C GLY A 212 7.03 0.59 -12.94
N TYR A 213 6.17 0.20 -12.00
CA TYR A 213 5.94 0.97 -10.77
C TYR A 213 7.06 0.78 -9.75
N GLU A 214 7.28 1.81 -8.93
CA GLU A 214 8.22 1.75 -7.82
C GLU A 214 7.77 0.67 -6.82
N LYS A 215 8.67 -0.27 -6.53
CA LYS A 215 8.42 -1.32 -5.55
C LYS A 215 8.50 -0.73 -4.15
N LEU A 216 7.61 -1.16 -3.26
CA LEU A 216 7.61 -0.75 -1.87
C LEU A 216 8.89 -1.20 -1.17
N GLY A 217 9.67 -0.22 -0.71
CA GLY A 217 10.88 -0.46 0.04
C GLY A 217 10.64 -0.79 1.52
N ILE A 218 11.72 -0.71 2.28
CA ILE A 218 11.72 -0.90 3.72
C ILE A 218 12.05 0.42 4.44
N VAL A 219 11.58 0.55 5.67
CA VAL A 219 11.96 1.60 6.61
C VAL A 219 12.82 0.94 7.68
N GLY A 220 14.13 1.21 7.61
CA GLY A 220 15.13 0.63 8.52
C GLY A 220 15.67 1.62 9.54
N TYR A 221 16.40 1.07 10.50
CA TYR A 221 17.27 1.82 11.40
C TYR A 221 18.09 2.85 10.63
N ASN A 222 18.04 4.09 11.11
CA ASN A 222 18.86 5.16 10.61
C ASN A 222 19.15 6.10 11.78
N ALA A 223 20.42 6.39 12.06
CA ALA A 223 20.84 7.15 13.23
C ALA A 223 20.20 8.55 13.35
N THR A 224 19.75 9.14 12.24
CA THR A 224 19.11 10.46 12.23
C THR A 224 17.61 10.43 11.98
N LYS A 225 17.11 9.47 11.19
CA LYS A 225 15.68 9.42 10.81
C LYS A 225 14.85 8.45 11.65
N ASN A 226 15.36 7.24 11.93
CA ASN A 226 14.67 6.21 12.72
C ASN A 226 15.65 5.54 13.70
N PRO A 227 16.25 6.29 14.64
CA PRO A 227 17.23 5.73 15.58
C PRO A 227 16.61 4.70 16.53
N GLU A 228 15.28 4.73 16.67
CA GLU A 228 14.52 3.84 17.55
C GLU A 228 14.38 2.41 17.05
N LEU A 229 14.62 2.14 15.76
CA LEU A 229 14.47 0.81 15.17
C LEU A 229 15.63 -0.12 15.55
N VAL A 230 15.75 -0.40 16.84
CA VAL A 230 16.72 -1.31 17.43
C VAL A 230 15.95 -2.22 18.39
N SER A 231 16.25 -3.50 18.37
CA SER A 231 15.73 -4.48 19.34
C SER A 231 16.38 -4.31 20.71
N ALA A 232 15.88 -5.04 21.71
CA ALA A 232 16.41 -5.01 23.07
C ALA A 232 17.89 -5.45 23.17
N ASP A 233 18.34 -6.33 22.29
CA ASP A 233 19.72 -6.84 22.20
C ASP A 233 20.63 -6.02 21.27
N GLY A 234 20.15 -4.88 20.74
CA GLY A 234 20.96 -3.98 19.91
C GLY A 234 20.94 -4.29 18.40
N GLN A 235 20.18 -5.28 17.95
CA GLN A 235 20.03 -5.58 16.52
C GLN A 235 19.24 -4.47 15.82
N LYS A 236 19.80 -3.96 14.71
CA LYS A 236 19.14 -2.96 13.86
C LYS A 236 17.97 -3.60 13.12
N LEU A 237 16.82 -2.94 13.18
CA LEU A 237 15.56 -3.45 12.65
C LEU A 237 15.14 -2.70 11.39
N ALA A 238 14.27 -3.35 10.61
CA ALA A 238 13.52 -2.73 9.53
C ALA A 238 12.11 -3.28 9.44
N MET A 239 11.22 -2.49 8.86
CA MET A 239 9.83 -2.83 8.58
C MET A 239 9.54 -2.58 7.10
N GLN A 240 8.52 -3.22 6.54
CA GLN A 240 7.98 -2.81 5.25
C GLN A 240 7.47 -1.36 5.35
N VAL A 241 7.62 -0.56 4.29
CA VAL A 241 7.29 0.89 4.37
C VAL A 241 5.82 1.18 4.67
N ASP A 242 4.92 0.27 4.29
CA ASP A 242 3.49 0.35 4.57
C ASP A 242 3.14 0.16 6.06
N GLU A 243 4.05 -0.42 6.85
CA GLU A 243 3.89 -0.51 8.31
C GLU A 243 3.86 0.86 9.00
N LEU A 244 4.34 1.93 8.33
CA LEU A 244 4.18 3.31 8.83
C LEU A 244 2.72 3.75 8.99
N PHE A 245 1.78 3.08 8.31
CA PHE A 245 0.35 3.30 8.52
C PHE A 245 -0.38 2.07 9.04
N ARG A 246 -0.03 0.85 8.60
CA ARG A 246 -0.71 -0.38 9.00
C ARG A 246 -0.53 -0.67 10.49
N TYR A 247 0.71 -0.54 10.98
CA TYR A 247 1.06 -0.79 12.37
C TYR A 247 0.29 0.12 13.34
N PRO A 248 0.34 1.47 13.22
CA PRO A 248 -0.37 2.34 14.16
C PRO A 248 -1.90 2.28 14.00
N MET A 249 -2.43 2.07 12.79
CA MET A 249 -3.87 1.92 12.59
C MET A 249 -4.41 0.65 13.25
N ALA A 250 -3.67 -0.47 13.14
CA ALA A 250 -4.05 -1.73 13.80
C ALA A 250 -3.96 -1.62 15.34
N ALA A 251 -2.88 -1.05 15.87
CA ALA A 251 -2.72 -0.84 17.31
C ALA A 251 -3.90 -0.05 17.90
N ARG A 252 -4.27 1.06 17.25
CA ARG A 252 -5.42 1.90 17.62
C ARG A 252 -6.73 1.13 17.58
N PHE A 253 -6.94 0.35 16.52
CA PHE A 253 -8.16 -0.44 16.37
C PHE A 253 -8.32 -1.44 17.51
N PHE A 254 -7.29 -2.19 17.89
CA PHE A 254 -7.41 -3.14 19.01
C PHE A 254 -7.59 -2.45 20.36
N ALA A 255 -7.07 -1.23 20.53
CA ALA A 255 -7.26 -0.46 21.75
C ALA A 255 -8.67 0.15 21.85
N ASP A 256 -9.21 0.67 20.73
CA ASP A 256 -10.48 1.39 20.64
C ASP A 256 -11.23 1.04 19.32
N PRO A 257 -11.80 -0.17 19.18
CA PRO A 257 -12.39 -0.64 17.92
C PRO A 257 -13.74 0.03 17.63
N ASN A 258 -14.49 0.39 18.68
CA ASN A 258 -15.84 0.95 18.57
C ASN A 258 -15.83 2.49 18.48
N CYS A 259 -14.92 3.06 17.68
CA CYS A 259 -14.85 4.49 17.43
C CYS A 259 -14.73 4.81 15.94
N LYS A 260 -15.15 6.02 15.57
CA LYS A 260 -15.26 6.42 14.16
C LYS A 260 -13.92 6.35 13.43
N ASN A 261 -12.83 6.79 14.07
CA ASN A 261 -11.50 6.74 13.45
C ASN A 261 -11.00 5.32 13.21
N SER A 262 -11.21 4.39 14.15
CA SER A 262 -10.79 3.00 14.00
C SER A 262 -11.58 2.29 12.89
N VAL A 263 -12.89 2.49 12.83
CA VAL A 263 -13.74 1.90 11.78
C VAL A 263 -13.42 2.50 10.40
N TRP A 264 -13.16 3.81 10.34
CA TRP A 264 -12.70 4.46 9.11
C TRP A 264 -11.35 3.91 8.65
N ALA A 265 -10.36 3.84 9.56
CA ALA A 265 -9.03 3.32 9.25
C ALA A 265 -9.08 1.85 8.78
N LEU A 266 -9.95 1.03 9.36
CA LEU A 266 -10.23 -0.33 8.87
C LEU A 266 -10.68 -0.29 7.41
N GLY A 267 -11.66 0.55 7.04
CA GLY A 267 -12.11 0.68 5.65
C GLY A 267 -11.00 1.09 4.68
N MET A 268 -10.10 1.98 5.10
CA MET A 268 -8.91 2.34 4.32
C MET A 268 -7.96 1.13 4.16
N LEU A 269 -7.67 0.39 5.22
CA LEU A 269 -6.83 -0.81 5.14
C LEU A 269 -7.45 -1.88 4.23
N LEU A 270 -8.77 -2.07 4.30
CA LEU A 270 -9.47 -2.98 3.40
C LEU A 270 -9.34 -2.55 1.92
N ALA A 271 -9.46 -1.27 1.61
CA ALA A 271 -9.24 -0.76 0.26
C ALA A 271 -7.80 -1.02 -0.22
N TYR A 272 -6.82 -0.93 0.67
CA TYR A 272 -5.40 -1.21 0.37
C TYR A 272 -5.12 -2.69 0.09
N GLU A 273 -5.96 -3.59 0.61
CA GLU A 273 -5.93 -5.02 0.31
C GLU A 273 -6.92 -5.45 -0.79
N SER A 274 -7.58 -4.50 -1.44
CA SER A 274 -8.45 -4.80 -2.57
C SER A 274 -7.68 -5.42 -3.74
N THR A 275 -8.38 -6.20 -4.58
CA THR A 275 -7.81 -6.82 -5.80
C THR A 275 -7.15 -5.78 -6.70
N ARG A 276 -7.71 -4.57 -6.77
CA ARG A 276 -7.18 -3.48 -7.58
C ARG A 276 -5.79 -3.03 -7.12
N VAL A 277 -5.60 -2.87 -5.82
CA VAL A 277 -4.30 -2.44 -5.26
C VAL A 277 -3.31 -3.59 -5.29
N THR A 278 -3.72 -4.79 -4.87
CA THR A 278 -2.83 -5.97 -4.81
C THR A 278 -2.35 -6.45 -6.18
N ALA A 279 -3.08 -6.19 -7.26
CA ALA A 279 -2.66 -6.53 -8.62
C ALA A 279 -1.47 -5.69 -9.15
N VAL A 280 -1.15 -4.57 -8.50
CA VAL A 280 -0.03 -3.68 -8.88
C VAL A 280 0.96 -3.44 -7.74
N LYS A 281 0.61 -3.83 -6.51
CA LYS A 281 1.45 -3.70 -5.32
C LYS A 281 2.55 -4.75 -5.35
N GLU A 282 3.80 -4.27 -5.38
CA GLU A 282 4.98 -5.11 -5.26
C GLU A 282 5.92 -4.60 -4.17
N TYR A 283 6.56 -5.52 -3.46
CA TYR A 283 7.59 -5.21 -2.47
C TYR A 283 8.99 -5.43 -3.05
N ALA A 284 9.91 -4.52 -2.74
CA ALA A 284 11.31 -4.62 -3.13
C ALA A 284 12.03 -5.76 -2.40
N VAL A 285 11.64 -5.99 -1.14
CA VAL A 285 12.10 -7.11 -0.32
C VAL A 285 10.93 -8.05 -0.08
N LYS A 286 11.09 -9.33 -0.46
CA LYS A 286 10.05 -10.34 -0.27
C LYS A 286 9.97 -10.77 1.20
N GLY A 287 8.75 -10.87 1.72
CA GLY A 287 8.48 -11.32 3.08
C GLY A 287 8.73 -10.25 4.14
N ASN A 288 8.68 -10.67 5.40
CA ASN A 288 8.71 -9.80 6.58
C ASN A 288 9.47 -10.45 7.75
N THR A 289 10.30 -11.46 7.49
CA THR A 289 11.01 -12.23 8.53
C THR A 289 12.48 -12.41 8.13
N GLY A 290 13.36 -12.58 9.11
CA GLY A 290 14.79 -12.77 8.85
C GLY A 290 15.49 -11.50 8.35
N VAL A 291 16.43 -11.65 7.41
CA VAL A 291 17.28 -10.57 6.93
C VAL A 291 16.49 -9.63 6.00
N ALA A 292 16.37 -8.36 6.38
CA ALA A 292 15.73 -7.32 5.57
C ALA A 292 16.72 -6.69 4.57
N ASP A 293 17.94 -6.40 5.03
CA ASP A 293 19.05 -5.94 4.19
C ASP A 293 20.37 -6.41 4.80
N ALA A 294 21.01 -7.37 4.14
CA ALA A 294 22.27 -7.95 4.59
C ALA A 294 23.43 -6.94 4.61
N LYS A 295 23.46 -5.99 3.66
CA LYS A 295 24.54 -5.00 3.55
C LYS A 295 24.43 -3.95 4.65
N ALA A 296 23.21 -3.53 4.96
CA ALA A 296 22.93 -2.59 6.04
C ALA A 296 22.83 -3.26 7.42
N GLY A 297 22.89 -4.59 7.49
CA GLY A 297 22.76 -5.36 8.73
C GLY A 297 21.37 -5.22 9.36
N LEU A 298 20.32 -5.09 8.55
CA LEU A 298 18.94 -4.88 8.99
C LEU A 298 18.17 -6.20 9.02
N MET A 299 17.43 -6.41 10.11
CA MET A 299 16.59 -7.58 10.31
C MET A 299 15.11 -7.17 10.41
N PHE A 300 14.22 -8.00 9.88
CA PHE A 300 12.81 -7.87 10.19
C PHE A 300 12.53 -8.43 11.60
N PRO A 301 11.64 -7.79 12.39
CA PRO A 301 11.38 -8.20 13.76
C PRO A 301 10.34 -9.32 13.91
N TYR A 302 9.73 -9.78 12.82
CA TYR A 302 8.72 -10.84 12.91
C TYR A 302 9.33 -12.25 12.91
N ALA A 303 8.69 -13.14 13.67
CA ALA A 303 8.99 -14.56 13.65
C ALA A 303 8.47 -15.23 12.36
N ALA A 304 9.12 -16.32 11.97
CA ALA A 304 8.69 -17.14 10.85
C ALA A 304 7.21 -17.58 11.00
N GLY A 305 6.44 -17.47 9.92
CA GLY A 305 5.03 -17.83 9.90
C GLY A 305 4.07 -16.78 10.47
N VAL A 306 4.56 -15.61 10.90
CA VAL A 306 3.69 -14.48 11.31
C VAL A 306 3.61 -13.47 10.18
N SER A 307 2.39 -13.15 9.78
CA SER A 307 2.11 -12.20 8.71
C SER A 307 1.61 -10.87 9.29
N PRO A 308 2.10 -9.69 8.86
CA PRO A 308 1.57 -8.41 9.34
C PRO A 308 0.09 -8.23 8.96
N TYR A 309 -0.34 -8.91 7.89
CA TYR A 309 -1.71 -8.99 7.41
C TYR A 309 -2.64 -9.74 8.38
N ASP A 310 -2.11 -10.57 9.27
CA ASP A 310 -2.89 -11.27 10.30
C ASP A 310 -3.61 -10.29 11.22
N ARG A 311 -3.04 -9.09 11.44
CA ARG A 311 -3.70 -8.02 12.19
C ARG A 311 -5.01 -7.60 11.53
N GLU A 312 -5.00 -7.35 10.23
CA GLU A 312 -6.17 -6.88 9.50
C GLU A 312 -7.26 -7.95 9.45
N VAL A 313 -6.86 -9.22 9.32
CA VAL A 313 -7.78 -10.36 9.43
C VAL A 313 -8.48 -10.36 10.80
N LEU A 314 -7.72 -10.23 11.89
CA LEU A 314 -8.28 -10.14 13.24
C LEU A 314 -9.11 -8.87 13.45
N MET A 315 -8.74 -7.74 12.85
CA MET A 315 -9.52 -6.49 12.90
C MET A 315 -10.91 -6.69 12.25
N ARG A 316 -10.99 -7.40 11.12
CA ARG A 316 -12.28 -7.75 10.48
C ARG A 316 -13.14 -8.58 11.42
N ASP A 317 -12.56 -9.61 12.05
CA ASP A 317 -13.26 -10.50 12.98
C ASP A 317 -13.80 -9.72 14.19
N VAL A 318 -12.97 -8.85 14.79
CA VAL A 318 -13.39 -7.96 15.88
C VAL A 318 -14.48 -6.99 15.40
N ALA A 319 -14.33 -6.37 14.23
CA ALA A 319 -15.34 -5.45 13.70
C ALA A 319 -16.71 -6.12 13.52
N CYS A 320 -16.76 -7.38 13.07
CA CYS A 320 -18.00 -8.12 12.86
C CYS A 320 -18.74 -8.51 14.16
N VAL A 321 -18.09 -8.40 15.32
CA VAL A 321 -18.61 -8.90 16.61
C VAL A 321 -18.70 -7.82 17.67
N ALA A 322 -17.75 -6.89 17.71
CA ALA A 322 -17.54 -5.96 18.81
C ALA A 322 -17.95 -4.51 18.52
N VAL A 323 -17.99 -4.12 17.25
CA VAL A 323 -18.27 -2.74 16.85
C VAL A 323 -19.77 -2.57 16.64
N ASP A 324 -20.33 -1.41 16.97
CA ASP A 324 -21.73 -1.12 16.69
C ASP A 324 -21.99 -1.18 15.18
N ILE A 325 -22.95 -2.01 14.77
CA ILE A 325 -23.32 -2.16 13.36
C ILE A 325 -23.79 -0.85 12.73
N ASN A 326 -24.40 0.05 13.51
CA ASN A 326 -24.82 1.37 13.02
C ASN A 326 -23.62 2.27 12.75
N LEU A 327 -22.55 2.16 13.54
CA LEU A 327 -21.29 2.87 13.30
C LEU A 327 -20.62 2.35 12.01
N ILE A 328 -20.63 1.03 11.79
CA ILE A 328 -20.16 0.42 10.54
C ILE A 328 -21.00 0.94 9.35
N ALA A 329 -22.32 0.86 9.44
CA ALA A 329 -23.23 1.27 8.38
C ALA A 329 -23.12 2.77 8.04
N ALA A 330 -22.98 3.62 9.06
CA ALA A 330 -22.71 5.05 8.86
C ALA A 330 -21.36 5.27 8.16
N THR A 331 -20.32 4.54 8.54
CA THR A 331 -18.99 4.65 7.91
C THR A 331 -19.00 4.18 6.46
N VAL A 332 -19.76 3.14 6.12
CA VAL A 332 -19.98 2.73 4.73
C VAL A 332 -20.64 3.86 3.92
N ASN A 333 -21.68 4.51 4.46
CA ASN A 333 -22.33 5.63 3.78
C ASN A 333 -21.37 6.81 3.58
N ASP A 334 -20.59 7.17 4.61
CA ASP A 334 -19.61 8.26 4.49
C ASP A 334 -18.61 8.01 3.35
N PHE A 335 -18.17 6.76 3.16
CA PHE A 335 -17.31 6.43 2.03
C PHE A 335 -17.99 6.67 0.69
N TYR A 336 -19.24 6.22 0.51
CA TYR A 336 -19.98 6.47 -0.73
C TYR A 336 -20.28 7.96 -0.95
N GLU A 337 -20.58 8.73 0.10
CA GLU A 337 -20.72 10.18 0.01
C GLU A 337 -19.40 10.84 -0.46
N MET A 338 -18.26 10.33 0.01
CA MET A 338 -16.95 10.79 -0.44
C MET A 338 -16.64 10.44 -1.90
N VAL A 339 -17.25 9.40 -2.48
CA VAL A 339 -17.18 9.13 -3.93
C VAL A 339 -17.85 10.25 -4.72
N GLU A 340 -19.03 10.69 -4.27
CA GLU A 340 -19.82 11.74 -4.93
C GLU A 340 -19.14 13.11 -4.83
N THR A 341 -18.60 13.43 -3.65
CA THR A 341 -18.10 14.78 -3.33
C THR A 341 -16.62 14.99 -3.70
N SER A 342 -15.83 13.93 -3.84
CA SER A 342 -14.40 14.06 -4.14
C SER A 342 -14.14 14.57 -5.56
N LYS A 343 -13.28 15.57 -5.69
CA LYS A 343 -12.87 16.11 -7.01
C LYS A 343 -11.74 15.32 -7.67
N GLU A 344 -10.93 14.62 -6.88
CA GLU A 344 -9.76 13.90 -7.38
C GLU A 344 -10.15 12.47 -7.78
N PRO A 345 -9.94 12.04 -9.04
CA PRO A 345 -10.40 10.73 -9.51
C PRO A 345 -9.89 9.54 -8.69
N HIS A 346 -8.61 9.54 -8.31
CA HIS A 346 -8.04 8.46 -7.50
C HIS A 346 -8.64 8.37 -6.08
N LEU A 347 -9.11 9.50 -5.52
CA LEU A 347 -9.82 9.49 -4.23
C LEU A 347 -11.23 8.92 -4.38
N LYS A 348 -11.91 9.17 -5.50
CA LYS A 348 -13.18 8.48 -5.80
C LYS A 348 -13.00 6.97 -5.81
N VAL A 349 -11.97 6.47 -6.50
CA VAL A 349 -11.63 5.04 -6.51
C VAL A 349 -11.37 4.52 -5.10
N LEU A 350 -10.57 5.25 -4.31
CA LEU A 350 -10.24 4.88 -2.94
C LEU A 350 -11.50 4.70 -2.08
N TYR A 351 -12.36 5.71 -2.02
CA TYR A 351 -13.55 5.67 -1.18
C TYR A 351 -14.58 4.66 -1.69
N MET A 352 -14.68 4.48 -3.00
CA MET A 352 -15.49 3.43 -3.60
C MET A 352 -15.03 2.04 -3.16
N LEU A 353 -13.73 1.76 -3.21
CA LEU A 353 -13.17 0.49 -2.74
C LEU A 353 -13.37 0.31 -1.23
N ALA A 354 -13.13 1.34 -0.43
CA ALA A 354 -13.33 1.28 1.02
C ALA A 354 -14.79 0.98 1.39
N GLY A 355 -15.75 1.66 0.75
CA GLY A 355 -17.19 1.43 0.91
C GLY A 355 -17.59 0.02 0.50
N ASN A 356 -17.12 -0.45 -0.66
CA ASN A 356 -17.40 -1.79 -1.18
C ASN A 356 -16.87 -2.89 -0.26
N GLU A 357 -15.62 -2.78 0.17
CA GLU A 357 -14.97 -3.77 1.02
C GLU A 357 -15.59 -3.77 2.43
N MET A 358 -15.88 -2.61 3.02
CA MET A 358 -16.57 -2.51 4.30
C MET A 358 -17.98 -3.10 4.24
N TYR A 359 -18.75 -2.82 3.18
CA TYR A 359 -20.07 -3.39 2.99
C TYR A 359 -20.03 -4.92 2.91
N LYS A 360 -19.19 -5.44 2.02
CA LYS A 360 -19.10 -6.87 1.69
C LYS A 360 -18.47 -7.72 2.81
N HIS A 361 -17.44 -7.21 3.47
CA HIS A 361 -16.64 -8.00 4.41
C HIS A 361 -16.93 -7.71 5.87
N ILE A 362 -17.52 -6.54 6.20
CA ILE A 362 -17.83 -6.17 7.58
C ILE A 362 -19.34 -6.07 7.80
N LEU A 363 -20.03 -5.16 7.11
CA LEU A 363 -21.45 -4.86 7.41
C LEU A 363 -22.34 -6.09 7.22
N THR A 364 -22.27 -6.75 6.06
CA THR A 364 -23.06 -7.95 5.75
C THR A 364 -22.62 -9.19 6.52
N LYS A 365 -21.45 -9.15 7.15
CA LYS A 365 -20.88 -10.25 7.95
C LYS A 365 -21.00 -10.01 9.45
N HIS A 366 -21.52 -8.85 9.84
CA HIS A 366 -21.71 -8.50 11.24
C HIS A 366 -22.73 -9.44 11.90
N LYS A 367 -22.49 -9.84 13.15
CA LYS A 367 -23.37 -10.74 13.92
C LYS A 367 -24.84 -10.27 13.98
N ASP A 368 -25.04 -8.95 13.89
CA ASP A 368 -26.35 -8.29 13.99
C ASP A 368 -26.96 -7.92 12.63
N TYR A 369 -26.33 -8.32 11.51
CA TYR A 369 -26.76 -7.91 10.17
C TYR A 369 -28.17 -8.40 9.84
N GLU A 370 -28.46 -9.70 9.99
CA GLU A 370 -29.77 -10.26 9.61
C GLU A 370 -30.94 -9.59 10.34
N ARG A 371 -30.73 -9.19 11.59
CA ARG A 371 -31.73 -8.49 12.41
C ARG A 371 -31.95 -7.03 11.98
N ASN A 372 -30.99 -6.44 11.28
CA ASN A 372 -31.00 -5.02 10.91
C ASN A 372 -30.98 -4.76 9.39
N LYS A 373 -30.93 -5.80 8.55
CA LYS A 373 -30.70 -5.65 7.10
C LYS A 373 -31.67 -4.71 6.39
N SER A 374 -32.93 -4.65 6.84
CA SER A 374 -33.94 -3.74 6.30
C SER A 374 -33.61 -2.25 6.50
N LYS A 375 -32.73 -1.92 7.44
CA LYS A 375 -32.24 -0.56 7.71
C LYS A 375 -31.07 -0.15 6.83
N PHE A 376 -30.46 -1.08 6.08
CA PHE A 376 -29.22 -0.84 5.33
C PHE A 376 -29.44 -0.74 3.82
N ASN A 377 -30.64 -0.30 3.41
CA ASN A 377 -31.00 -0.15 2.00
C ASN A 377 -30.12 0.88 1.28
N SER A 378 -29.74 1.98 1.93
CA SER A 378 -28.87 2.99 1.31
C SER A 378 -27.49 2.42 0.97
N GLN A 379 -26.90 1.66 1.89
CA GLN A 379 -25.62 1.00 1.69
C GLN A 379 -25.72 -0.08 0.60
N LEU A 380 -26.81 -0.86 0.56
CA LEU A 380 -27.05 -1.86 -0.48
C LEU A 380 -27.18 -1.22 -1.86
N MET A 381 -27.94 -0.13 -1.99
CA MET A 381 -28.10 0.59 -3.25
C MET A 381 -26.77 1.15 -3.75
N ALA A 382 -26.00 1.80 -2.86
CA ALA A 382 -24.70 2.34 -3.21
C ALA A 382 -23.70 1.24 -3.61
N TYR A 383 -23.65 0.13 -2.86
CA TYR A 383 -22.83 -1.04 -3.20
C TYR A 383 -23.22 -1.61 -4.57
N THR A 384 -24.51 -1.75 -4.84
CA THR A 384 -25.00 -2.29 -6.12
C THR A 384 -24.64 -1.36 -7.29
N ARG A 385 -24.67 -0.04 -7.08
CA ARG A 385 -24.23 0.94 -8.07
C ARG A 385 -22.73 0.89 -8.34
N TYR A 386 -21.93 0.68 -7.29
CA TYR A 386 -20.48 0.84 -7.34
C TYR A 386 -19.67 -0.46 -7.32
N ASN A 387 -20.28 -1.63 -7.45
CA ASN A 387 -19.58 -2.91 -7.44
C ASN A 387 -19.77 -3.66 -8.76
N ASN A 388 -18.69 -3.75 -9.55
CA ASN A 388 -18.65 -4.45 -10.85
C ASN A 388 -19.67 -3.94 -11.89
N THR A 389 -19.93 -2.63 -11.90
CA THR A 389 -20.82 -1.95 -12.85
C THR A 389 -20.05 -1.12 -13.89
N PRO A 390 -20.71 -0.62 -14.96
CA PRO A 390 -20.10 0.35 -15.87
C PRO A 390 -19.59 1.60 -15.15
N GLU A 391 -20.31 2.07 -14.14
CA GLU A 391 -19.93 3.25 -13.37
C GLU A 391 -18.68 2.99 -12.50
N TYR A 392 -18.55 1.80 -11.90
CA TYR A 392 -17.30 1.37 -11.26
C TYR A 392 -16.13 1.46 -12.24
N ALA A 393 -16.30 0.93 -13.46
CA ALA A 393 -15.26 0.96 -14.48
C ALA A 393 -14.92 2.40 -14.91
N GLU A 394 -15.91 3.28 -15.04
CA GLU A 394 -15.71 4.70 -15.34
C GLU A 394 -14.87 5.40 -14.27
N ILE A 395 -15.23 5.22 -12.99
CA ILE A 395 -14.51 5.81 -11.85
C ILE A 395 -13.05 5.31 -11.82
N VAL A 396 -12.83 4.01 -12.03
CA VAL A 396 -11.49 3.43 -12.08
C VAL A 396 -10.69 3.99 -13.27
N ASN A 397 -11.26 4.00 -14.46
CA ASN A 397 -10.59 4.46 -15.67
C ASN A 397 -10.22 5.95 -15.59
N ALA A 398 -11.07 6.77 -14.96
CA ALA A 398 -10.80 8.19 -14.75
C ALA A 398 -9.58 8.46 -13.84
N ALA A 399 -9.21 7.50 -12.98
CA ALA A 399 -8.05 7.62 -12.10
C ALA A 399 -6.73 7.14 -12.71
N VAL A 400 -6.78 6.26 -13.71
CA VAL A 400 -5.58 5.68 -14.32
C VAL A 400 -4.79 6.76 -15.05
N VAL A 401 -3.51 6.88 -14.70
CA VAL A 401 -2.54 7.74 -15.38
C VAL A 401 -1.66 6.84 -16.24
N THR A 402 -1.93 6.82 -17.54
CA THR A 402 -1.07 6.11 -18.49
C THR A 402 0.27 6.84 -18.62
N PRO A 403 1.41 6.20 -18.32
CA PRO A 403 2.72 6.82 -18.50
C PRO A 403 2.93 7.22 -19.96
N GLU A 404 3.62 8.34 -20.19
CA GLU A 404 3.95 8.75 -21.55
C GLU A 404 4.82 7.66 -22.22
N PRO A 405 4.49 7.25 -23.46
CA PRO A 405 5.29 6.30 -24.22
C PRO A 405 6.78 6.69 -24.29
N PRO A 406 7.72 5.73 -24.24
CA PRO A 406 9.14 6.04 -24.40
C PRO A 406 9.41 6.57 -25.81
N THR A 407 10.36 7.50 -25.94
CA THR A 407 10.80 8.01 -27.24
C THR A 407 11.83 7.07 -27.86
N MET A 408 11.60 6.62 -29.09
CA MET A 408 12.54 5.76 -29.82
C MET A 408 12.74 6.19 -31.27
N VAL A 409 13.90 5.83 -31.81
CA VAL A 409 14.15 5.83 -33.26
C VAL A 409 13.63 4.51 -33.80
N LEU A 410 12.68 4.57 -34.73
CA LEU A 410 12.15 3.37 -35.38
C LEU A 410 13.18 2.86 -36.40
N LYS A 411 13.65 1.64 -36.22
CA LYS A 411 14.54 0.95 -37.17
C LYS A 411 13.74 -0.05 -37.99
N ALA A 412 13.91 0.00 -39.31
CA ALA A 412 13.34 -1.00 -40.21
C ALA A 412 14.13 -2.31 -40.11
N GLY A 413 13.44 -3.45 -40.17
CA GLY A 413 14.06 -4.75 -40.39
C GLY A 413 14.50 -4.93 -41.84
N ALA A 414 15.14 -6.06 -42.14
CA ALA A 414 15.75 -6.37 -43.44
C ALA A 414 14.76 -6.75 -44.57
N MET A 415 13.45 -6.58 -44.35
CA MET A 415 12.41 -7.05 -45.28
C MET A 415 12.10 -6.06 -46.42
N ASP A 416 11.61 -6.60 -47.55
CA ASP A 416 11.44 -5.92 -48.84
C ASP A 416 10.56 -4.64 -48.77
N ARG A 417 10.91 -3.62 -49.58
CA ARG A 417 10.18 -2.36 -49.74
C ARG A 417 8.73 -2.54 -50.22
N GLN A 418 8.46 -3.54 -51.07
CA GLN A 418 7.11 -3.88 -51.55
C GLN A 418 6.20 -4.34 -50.40
N LEU A 419 6.76 -5.02 -49.40
CA LEU A 419 6.05 -5.46 -48.20
C LEU A 419 5.58 -4.26 -47.37
N ASN A 420 6.45 -3.25 -47.19
CA ASN A 420 6.10 -2.03 -46.47
C ASN A 420 4.91 -1.29 -47.11
N ALA A 421 4.82 -1.26 -48.44
CA ALA A 421 3.70 -0.63 -49.14
C ALA A 421 2.37 -1.38 -48.92
N GLN A 422 2.38 -2.71 -48.93
CA GLN A 422 1.20 -3.53 -48.63
C GLN A 422 0.74 -3.34 -47.19
N VAL A 423 1.68 -3.39 -46.23
CA VAL A 423 1.41 -3.14 -44.81
C VAL A 423 0.85 -1.73 -44.60
N LEU A 424 1.42 -0.71 -45.24
CA LEU A 424 0.96 0.68 -45.14
C LEU A 424 -0.48 0.83 -45.64
N SER A 425 -0.82 0.19 -46.77
CA SER A 425 -2.17 0.23 -47.33
C SER A 425 -3.20 -0.31 -46.34
N ILE A 426 -2.94 -1.50 -45.77
CA ILE A 426 -3.82 -2.12 -44.78
C ILE A 426 -3.88 -1.30 -43.48
N ALA A 427 -2.74 -0.79 -43.03
CA ALA A 427 -2.67 0.04 -41.83
C ALA A 427 -3.51 1.32 -41.97
N LYS A 428 -3.47 2.00 -43.12
CA LYS A 428 -4.31 3.18 -43.39
C LYS A 428 -5.80 2.89 -43.34
N GLN A 429 -6.22 1.69 -43.73
CA GLN A 429 -7.63 1.27 -43.65
C GLN A 429 -8.06 0.99 -42.19
N LYS A 430 -7.16 0.45 -41.36
CA LYS A 430 -7.45 0.10 -39.96
C LYS A 430 -7.26 1.25 -38.97
N VAL A 431 -6.30 2.12 -39.24
CA VAL A 431 -5.94 3.26 -38.39
C VAL A 431 -5.95 4.52 -39.25
N PRO A 432 -7.11 5.20 -39.37
CA PRO A 432 -7.22 6.47 -40.06
C PRO A 432 -6.23 7.49 -39.48
N GLY A 433 -5.47 8.17 -40.35
CA GLY A 433 -4.39 9.08 -39.94
C GLY A 433 -3.00 8.45 -39.87
N THR A 434 -2.84 7.19 -40.29
CA THR A 434 -1.53 6.56 -40.49
C THR A 434 -0.68 7.36 -41.49
N LEU A 435 0.48 7.81 -41.04
CA LEU A 435 1.46 8.56 -41.83
C LEU A 435 2.43 7.61 -42.56
N ARG A 436 2.99 6.65 -41.82
CA ARG A 436 3.95 5.65 -42.33
C ARG A 436 3.93 4.38 -41.50
N VAL A 437 4.56 3.33 -42.02
CA VAL A 437 4.82 2.09 -41.28
C VAL A 437 6.30 1.76 -41.29
N VAL A 438 6.77 1.04 -40.27
CA VAL A 438 8.12 0.47 -40.19
C VAL A 438 8.00 -0.99 -39.83
N VAL A 439 8.15 -1.90 -40.81
CA VAL A 439 8.21 -3.34 -40.54
C VAL A 439 9.47 -3.65 -39.75
N ILE A 440 9.33 -4.29 -38.59
CA ILE A 440 10.43 -4.53 -37.65
C ILE A 440 11.06 -5.91 -37.78
N ASN A 441 10.38 -6.83 -38.43
CA ASN A 441 10.86 -8.19 -38.61
C ASN A 441 12.04 -8.23 -39.61
N GLU A 442 13.04 -9.06 -39.32
CA GLU A 442 14.10 -9.41 -40.29
C GLU A 442 13.65 -10.53 -41.24
N ALA A 443 12.71 -11.37 -40.80
CA ALA A 443 12.11 -12.44 -41.59
C ALA A 443 10.65 -12.69 -41.16
N TRP A 444 9.90 -13.38 -42.02
CA TRP A 444 8.55 -13.84 -41.72
C TRP A 444 8.53 -14.78 -40.50
N LYS A 445 7.62 -14.52 -39.56
CA LYS A 445 7.34 -15.44 -38.46
C LYS A 445 6.23 -16.41 -38.86
N VAL A 446 6.57 -17.68 -39.08
CA VAL A 446 5.58 -18.72 -39.41
C VAL A 446 4.95 -19.27 -38.13
N HIS A 447 3.63 -19.36 -38.11
CA HIS A 447 2.84 -19.95 -37.05
C HIS A 447 2.34 -21.34 -37.47
N TYR A 448 2.19 -22.25 -36.52
CA TYR A 448 1.84 -23.64 -36.75
C TYR A 448 0.72 -24.10 -35.83
N ASN A 449 -0.08 -25.04 -36.33
CA ASN A 449 -0.95 -25.89 -35.53
C ASN A 449 -0.41 -27.33 -35.61
N GLY A 450 0.28 -27.76 -34.55
CA GLY A 450 1.12 -28.96 -34.62
C GLY A 450 2.27 -28.76 -35.61
N THR A 451 2.35 -29.60 -36.64
CA THR A 451 3.35 -29.52 -37.72
C THR A 451 2.86 -28.75 -38.96
N VAL A 452 1.58 -28.36 -38.99
CA VAL A 452 0.98 -27.71 -40.17
C VAL A 452 1.09 -26.19 -40.05
N PRO A 453 1.73 -25.49 -41.00
CA PRO A 453 1.74 -24.02 -41.03
C PRO A 453 0.31 -23.47 -41.15
N THR A 454 -0.01 -22.44 -40.35
CA THR A 454 -1.32 -21.76 -40.39
C THR A 454 -1.23 -20.42 -41.11
N ASP A 455 -0.23 -19.61 -40.74
CA ASP A 455 0.00 -18.30 -41.32
C ASP A 455 1.47 -17.90 -41.17
N ARG A 456 1.88 -16.89 -41.93
CA ARG A 456 3.12 -16.17 -41.65
C ARG A 456 2.82 -14.71 -41.36
N ALA A 457 3.47 -14.15 -40.35
CA ALA A 457 3.20 -12.79 -39.91
C ALA A 457 4.44 -11.93 -39.80
N VAL A 458 4.18 -10.63 -39.85
CA VAL A 458 5.12 -9.55 -39.57
C VAL A 458 4.49 -8.58 -38.58
N ARG A 459 5.34 -7.94 -37.79
CA ARG A 459 5.00 -6.79 -36.98
C ARG A 459 5.52 -5.54 -37.66
N ALA A 460 4.77 -4.46 -37.52
CA ALA A 460 5.18 -3.15 -37.96
C ALA A 460 4.75 -2.09 -36.95
N TRP A 461 5.61 -1.09 -36.78
CA TRP A 461 5.22 0.17 -36.16
C TRP A 461 4.34 0.94 -37.12
N VAL A 462 3.11 1.25 -36.72
CA VAL A 462 2.21 2.14 -37.47
C VAL A 462 2.30 3.53 -36.85
N VAL A 463 2.77 4.50 -37.62
CA VAL A 463 3.09 5.85 -37.14
C VAL A 463 1.96 6.81 -37.49
N TYR A 464 1.48 7.57 -36.50
CA TYR A 464 0.44 8.59 -36.65
C TYR A 464 0.69 9.77 -35.70
N ARG A 465 -0.08 10.85 -35.83
CA ARG A 465 -0.08 11.95 -34.84
C ARG A 465 -1.14 11.67 -33.79
N ASN A 466 -0.74 11.70 -32.52
CA ASN A 466 -1.70 11.58 -31.41
C ASN A 466 -2.49 12.89 -31.20
N LYS A 467 -3.47 12.87 -30.29
CA LYS A 467 -4.33 14.03 -29.98
C LYS A 467 -3.56 15.27 -29.49
N LYS A 468 -2.31 15.09 -29.03
CA LYS A 468 -1.41 16.17 -28.60
C LYS A 468 -0.47 16.64 -29.73
N GLY A 469 -0.63 16.14 -30.96
CA GLY A 469 0.18 16.48 -32.13
C GLY A 469 1.54 15.80 -32.21
N LYS A 470 1.93 14.99 -31.21
CA LYS A 470 3.20 14.24 -31.19
C LYS A 470 3.15 13.07 -32.16
N LEU A 471 4.31 12.72 -32.75
CA LEU A 471 4.44 11.50 -33.54
C LEU A 471 4.49 10.30 -32.59
N GLU A 472 3.53 9.41 -32.75
CA GLU A 472 3.36 8.20 -31.96
C GLU A 472 3.38 7.00 -32.90
N ALA A 473 3.92 5.88 -32.44
CA ALA A 473 3.84 4.62 -33.15
C ALA A 473 3.32 3.53 -32.22
N HIS A 474 2.44 2.70 -32.76
CA HIS A 474 1.91 1.53 -32.05
C HIS A 474 2.22 0.28 -32.87
N ASP A 475 2.52 -0.84 -32.21
CA ASP A 475 2.85 -2.07 -32.92
C ASP A 475 1.59 -2.82 -33.39
N TYR A 476 1.59 -3.22 -34.66
CA TYR A 476 0.50 -3.99 -35.26
C TYR A 476 1.07 -5.20 -35.99
N SER A 477 0.27 -6.26 -36.05
CA SER A 477 0.60 -7.51 -36.72
C SER A 477 -0.21 -7.68 -38.00
N PHE A 478 0.47 -8.13 -39.05
CA PHE A 478 -0.09 -8.40 -40.37
C PHE A 478 0.34 -9.80 -40.81
N CYS A 479 -0.53 -10.53 -41.49
CA CYS A 479 -0.25 -11.92 -41.86
C CYS A 479 -0.76 -12.30 -43.24
N GLN A 480 -0.23 -13.41 -43.75
CA GLN A 480 -0.73 -14.12 -44.92
C GLN A 480 -1.05 -15.55 -44.50
N ASP A 481 -2.27 -15.98 -44.81
CA ASP A 481 -2.73 -17.33 -44.47
C ASP A 481 -2.05 -18.37 -45.39
N TYR A 482 -1.70 -19.52 -44.82
CA TYR A 482 -1.14 -20.63 -45.56
C TYR A 482 -2.20 -21.29 -46.44
N GLN A 483 -1.91 -21.49 -47.71
CA GLN A 483 -2.85 -22.06 -48.70
C GLN A 483 -2.45 -23.48 -49.15
N GLY A 484 -1.43 -24.08 -48.53
CA GLY A 484 -0.87 -25.37 -48.97
C GLY A 484 0.25 -25.22 -50.00
N GLY A 485 1.08 -26.26 -50.13
CA GLY A 485 2.12 -26.33 -51.17
C GLY A 485 3.17 -25.21 -51.11
N GLY A 486 3.43 -24.65 -49.93
CA GLY A 486 4.39 -23.55 -49.74
C GLY A 486 3.84 -22.17 -50.14
N LYS A 487 2.57 -22.08 -50.54
CA LYS A 487 1.92 -20.83 -50.97
C LYS A 487 1.23 -20.12 -49.81
N TYR A 488 1.26 -18.80 -49.90
CA TYR A 488 0.63 -17.91 -48.93
C TYR A 488 -0.29 -16.92 -49.65
N GLY A 489 -1.45 -16.65 -49.06
CA GLY A 489 -2.49 -15.80 -49.64
C GLY A 489 -2.20 -14.31 -49.53
N ALA A 490 -3.25 -13.52 -49.75
CA ALA A 490 -3.20 -12.06 -49.64
C ALA A 490 -2.86 -11.63 -48.20
N MET A 491 -2.18 -10.49 -48.07
CA MET A 491 -1.89 -9.91 -46.76
C MET A 491 -3.15 -9.34 -46.13
N ARG A 492 -3.34 -9.60 -44.82
CA ARG A 492 -4.42 -9.04 -44.02
C ARG A 492 -3.94 -8.61 -42.64
N TYR A 493 -4.74 -7.78 -42.00
CA TYR A 493 -4.58 -7.45 -40.59
C TYR A 493 -4.73 -8.69 -39.69
N LYS A 494 -3.83 -8.87 -38.72
CA LYS A 494 -3.87 -9.96 -37.73
C LYS A 494 -4.29 -9.48 -36.35
N GLY A 495 -3.75 -8.36 -35.88
CA GLY A 495 -4.02 -7.88 -34.53
C GLY A 495 -3.17 -6.68 -34.13
N VAL A 496 -3.48 -6.13 -32.96
CA VAL A 496 -2.78 -5.02 -32.32
C VAL A 496 -1.84 -5.59 -31.25
N GLY A 497 -0.64 -5.03 -31.15
CA GLY A 497 0.29 -5.37 -30.08
C GLY A 497 0.00 -4.60 -28.80
N MET A 498 0.99 -4.48 -27.93
CA MET A 498 0.85 -3.84 -26.60
C MET A 498 1.75 -2.62 -26.44
N GLN A 499 2.60 -2.32 -27.42
CA GLN A 499 3.62 -1.29 -27.29
C GLN A 499 3.21 -0.02 -28.03
N THR A 500 3.24 1.09 -27.32
CA THR A 500 3.19 2.45 -27.88
C THR A 500 4.52 3.12 -27.60
N VAL A 501 5.02 3.90 -28.56
CA VAL A 501 6.25 4.69 -28.43
C VAL A 501 6.06 6.07 -29.06
N TYR A 502 6.79 7.06 -28.59
CA TYR A 502 6.96 8.29 -29.35
C TYR A 502 8.08 8.13 -30.35
N VAL A 503 7.87 8.70 -31.54
CA VAL A 503 8.86 8.63 -32.62
C VAL A 503 9.77 9.84 -32.51
N LYS A 504 11.06 9.58 -32.30
CA LYS A 504 12.08 10.62 -32.42
C LYS A 504 12.05 11.13 -33.86
N GLN A 505 11.88 12.44 -34.01
CA GLN A 505 11.86 13.11 -35.32
C GLN A 505 13.19 12.92 -36.06
#